data_AF-A7SLD6-F1
#
_entry.id   AF-A7SLD6-F1
#
_cell.length_a   1.000
_cell.length_b   1.000
_cell.length_c   1.000
_cell.angle_alpha   90.00
_cell.angle_beta   90.00
_cell.angle_gamma   90.00
#
_symmetry.space_group_name_H-M   'P 1'
#
loop_
_entity.id
_entity.type
_entity.pdbx_description
1 polymer ?
#
loop_
_entity_poly.entity_id
_entity_poly.type
_entity_poly.pdbx_seq_one_letter_code
_entity_poly.pdbx_strand_id
1 'polypeptide(L)'
;AANLIKSELDKFADWILSYVPEPIKKTVKEAADKRVERLKERIKRLHEEVEDRFTPKEQQTALKGCLNSFRCKQSLEKHSECCGNHEAVGIEMPKIDKDGNLPHIKFKNYNRKMRVPFVVYADFESFTENIDTCSPDGSKSFTKQYQKHKPSGFCYLIKCFDGDISPPELV
;
A
#
# COMPACT_ATOMS: atom_id res chain seq x y z
N ALA A 1 -4.70 10.43 -16.49
CA ALA A 1 -3.82 9.24 -16.65
C ALA A 1 -4.01 8.23 -15.52
N ALA A 2 -3.80 8.60 -14.24
CA ALA A 2 -3.88 7.65 -13.10
C ALA A 2 -5.22 6.90 -12.97
N ASN A 3 -6.36 7.58 -13.16
CA ASN A 3 -7.69 6.95 -13.09
C ASN A 3 -7.92 5.93 -14.23
N LEU A 4 -7.31 6.15 -15.40
CA LEU A 4 -7.42 5.24 -16.55
C LEU A 4 -6.60 3.97 -16.29
N ILE A 5 -5.37 4.15 -15.78
CA ILE A 5 -4.49 3.04 -15.41
C ILE A 5 -5.15 2.18 -14.31
N LYS A 6 -5.76 2.82 -13.31
CA LYS A 6 -6.50 2.12 -12.27
C LYS A 6 -7.67 1.31 -12.85
N SER A 7 -8.45 1.89 -13.76
CA SER A 7 -9.56 1.17 -14.38
C SER A 7 -9.13 -0.03 -15.22
N GLU A 8 -7.97 0.03 -15.87
CA GLU A 8 -7.41 -1.10 -16.62
C GLU A 8 -6.86 -2.18 -15.69
N LEU A 9 -6.22 -1.79 -14.58
CA LEU A 9 -5.81 -2.72 -13.52
C LEU A 9 -7.00 -3.44 -12.89
N ASP A 10 -8.09 -2.71 -12.61
CA ASP A 10 -9.31 -3.29 -12.03
C ASP A 10 -9.93 -4.31 -13.00
N LYS A 11 -10.01 -3.99 -14.30
CA LYS A 11 -10.48 -4.93 -15.34
C LYS A 11 -9.61 -6.19 -15.44
N PHE A 12 -8.28 -6.03 -15.36
CA PHE A 12 -7.35 -7.15 -15.38
C PHE A 12 -7.51 -8.04 -14.15
N ALA A 13 -7.68 -7.45 -12.96
CA ALA A 13 -7.95 -8.17 -11.73
C ALA A 13 -9.27 -8.96 -11.82
N ASP A 14 -10.34 -8.33 -12.32
CA ASP A 14 -11.63 -8.98 -12.56
C ASP A 14 -11.51 -10.14 -13.56
N TRP A 15 -10.70 -9.97 -14.60
CA TRP A 15 -10.41 -11.02 -15.58
C TRP A 15 -9.69 -12.21 -14.96
N ILE A 16 -8.64 -12.00 -14.14
CA ILE A 16 -7.98 -13.09 -13.40
C ILE A 16 -8.97 -13.79 -12.47
N LEU A 17 -9.76 -13.00 -11.73
CA LEU A 17 -10.76 -13.55 -10.82
C LEU A 17 -11.78 -14.41 -11.56
N SER A 18 -12.11 -14.11 -12.83
CA SER A 18 -13.06 -14.91 -13.61
C SER A 18 -12.67 -16.40 -13.74
N TYR A 19 -11.38 -16.72 -13.77
CA TYR A 19 -10.86 -18.11 -13.86
C TYR A 19 -10.89 -18.87 -12.53
N VAL A 20 -11.10 -18.18 -11.40
CA VAL A 20 -11.20 -18.85 -10.09
C VAL A 20 -12.56 -19.54 -9.98
N PRO A 21 -12.61 -20.85 -9.65
CA PRO A 21 -13.88 -21.56 -9.45
C PRO A 21 -14.80 -20.90 -8.42
N GLU A 22 -16.10 -20.81 -8.72
CA GLU A 22 -17.09 -20.17 -7.84
C GLU A 22 -17.17 -20.71 -6.39
N PRO A 23 -16.99 -22.02 -6.14
CA PRO A 23 -16.93 -22.53 -4.77
C PRO A 23 -15.81 -21.87 -3.94
N ILE A 24 -14.68 -21.59 -4.59
CA ILE A 24 -13.51 -20.94 -3.99
C ILE A 24 -13.77 -19.44 -3.83
N LYS A 25 -14.32 -18.76 -4.85
CA LYS A 25 -14.70 -17.34 -4.75
C LYS A 25 -15.65 -17.08 -3.60
N LYS A 26 -16.67 -17.93 -3.44
CA LYS A 26 -17.68 -17.78 -2.39
C LYS A 26 -17.09 -17.98 -1.01
N THR A 27 -16.29 -19.03 -0.80
CA THR A 27 -15.63 -19.28 0.49
C THR A 27 -14.60 -18.20 0.84
N VAL A 28 -13.81 -17.75 -0.13
CA VAL A 28 -12.81 -16.70 0.06
C VAL A 28 -13.47 -15.34 0.33
N LYS A 29 -14.51 -14.99 -0.42
CA LYS A 29 -15.29 -13.76 -0.21
C LYS A 29 -15.96 -13.76 1.16
N GLU A 30 -16.67 -14.83 1.52
CA GLU A 30 -17.29 -14.95 2.85
C GLU A 30 -16.25 -14.91 4.00
N ALA A 31 -15.08 -15.52 3.82
CA ALA A 31 -14.00 -15.47 4.80
C ALA A 31 -13.37 -14.07 4.91
N ALA A 32 -13.19 -13.38 3.78
CA ALA A 32 -12.71 -12.00 3.72
C ALA A 32 -13.71 -11.05 4.36
N ASP A 33 -14.99 -11.15 4.02
CA ASP A 33 -16.08 -10.33 4.57
C ASP A 33 -16.21 -10.54 6.09
N LYS A 34 -16.21 -11.78 6.57
CA LYS A 34 -16.20 -12.09 8.02
C LYS A 34 -14.96 -11.54 8.73
N ARG A 35 -13.83 -11.42 8.03
CA ARG A 35 -12.59 -10.87 8.60
C ARG A 35 -12.61 -9.35 8.63
N VAL A 36 -13.10 -8.72 7.56
CA VAL A 36 -13.33 -7.27 7.47
C VAL A 36 -14.30 -6.85 8.57
N GLU A 37 -15.39 -7.57 8.76
CA GLU A 37 -16.39 -7.21 9.77
C GLU A 37 -15.85 -7.37 11.19
N ARG A 38 -15.09 -8.45 11.46
CA ARG A 38 -14.36 -8.57 12.73
C ARG A 38 -13.36 -7.43 12.97
N LEU A 39 -12.68 -6.97 11.91
CA LEU A 39 -11.72 -5.88 12.01
C LEU A 39 -12.43 -4.55 12.25
N LYS A 40 -13.55 -4.28 11.57
CA LYS A 40 -14.38 -3.10 11.85
C LYS A 40 -14.88 -3.09 13.29
N GLU A 41 -15.42 -4.21 13.77
CA GLU A 41 -15.87 -4.35 15.16
C GLU A 41 -14.73 -4.08 16.16
N ARG A 42 -13.52 -4.55 15.83
CA ARG A 42 -12.34 -4.37 16.68
C ARG A 42 -11.80 -2.95 16.63
N ILE A 43 -11.84 -2.28 15.48
CA ILE A 43 -11.51 -0.85 15.35
C ILE A 43 -12.51 -0.02 16.14
N LYS A 44 -13.80 -0.34 16.03
CA LYS A 44 -14.88 0.33 16.78
C LYS A 44 -14.67 0.22 18.29
N ARG A 45 -14.45 -1.01 18.79
CA ARG A 45 -14.13 -1.22 20.22
C ARG A 45 -12.85 -0.50 20.65
N LEU A 46 -11.80 -0.51 19.82
CA LEU A 46 -10.57 0.21 20.13
C LEU A 46 -10.79 1.72 20.17
N HIS A 47 -11.60 2.28 19.27
CA HIS A 47 -11.97 3.70 19.31
C HIS A 47 -12.77 4.03 20.58
N GLU A 48 -13.77 3.22 20.92
CA GLU A 48 -14.57 3.37 22.15
C GLU A 48 -13.70 3.26 23.42
N GLU A 49 -12.78 2.29 23.49
CA GLU A 49 -11.83 2.10 24.59
C GLU A 49 -10.76 3.20 24.71
N VAL A 50 -10.54 3.95 23.63
CA VAL A 50 -9.52 4.99 23.53
C VAL A 50 -10.14 6.38 23.76
N GLU A 51 -11.38 6.61 23.32
CA GLU A 51 -12.13 7.84 23.59
C GLU A 51 -12.30 8.12 25.09
N ASP A 52 -12.53 7.07 25.89
CA ASP A 52 -12.71 7.19 27.35
C ASP A 52 -11.39 7.42 28.12
N ARG A 53 -10.24 7.30 27.43
CA ARG A 53 -8.89 7.52 28.00
C ARG A 53 -8.31 8.89 27.69
N PHE A 54 -8.96 9.67 26.83
CA PHE A 54 -8.48 10.99 26.45
C PHE A 54 -9.16 12.09 27.25
N THR A 55 -8.35 12.85 27.97
CA THR A 55 -8.76 14.09 28.62
C THR A 55 -9.24 15.11 27.57
N PRO A 56 -10.10 16.09 27.93
CA PRO A 56 -10.57 17.12 27.00
C PRO A 56 -9.45 17.89 26.27
N LYS A 57 -8.24 17.91 26.84
CA LYS A 57 -7.02 18.46 26.21
C LYS A 57 -6.48 17.60 25.06
N GLU A 58 -6.61 16.27 25.13
CA GLU A 58 -6.12 15.33 24.12
C GLU A 58 -7.05 15.27 22.91
N GLN A 59 -8.36 15.51 23.11
CA GLN A 59 -9.32 15.69 22.03
C GLN A 59 -9.05 16.97 21.20
N GLN A 60 -8.45 18.00 21.80
CA GLN A 60 -8.12 19.27 21.14
C GLN A 60 -6.86 19.19 20.26
N THR A 61 -6.05 18.12 20.38
CA THR A 61 -4.76 17.96 19.67
C THR A 61 -4.82 17.19 18.35
N ALA A 62 -5.97 16.67 17.94
CA ALA A 62 -6.12 15.98 16.66
C ALA A 62 -6.33 16.99 15.51
N LEU A 63 -5.27 17.70 15.12
CA LEU A 63 -5.28 18.54 13.92
C LEU A 63 -4.80 17.72 12.71
N LYS A 64 -5.73 17.49 11.77
CA LYS A 64 -5.52 17.03 10.38
C LYS A 64 -4.32 16.10 10.13
N GLY A 65 -4.30 14.94 10.81
CA GLY A 65 -3.38 13.84 10.49
C GLY A 65 -2.02 13.84 11.21
N CYS A 66 -1.71 14.86 12.01
CA CYS A 66 -0.48 14.90 12.81
C CYS A 66 -0.78 14.28 14.21
N LEU A 67 -0.47 13.00 14.43
CA LEU A 67 -0.72 12.26 15.70
C LEU A 67 0.23 12.64 16.86
N ASN A 68 0.55 13.93 17.01
CA ASN A 68 1.45 14.43 18.04
C ASN A 68 0.68 15.04 19.21
N SER A 69 1.05 14.67 20.45
CA SER A 69 0.53 15.30 21.68
C SER A 69 1.37 16.52 22.05
N PHE A 70 0.73 17.66 22.34
CA PHE A 70 1.41 18.90 22.73
C PHE A 70 1.21 19.22 24.21
N ARG A 71 2.29 19.52 24.92
CA ARG A 71 2.25 19.80 26.37
C ARG A 71 1.80 21.23 26.70
N CYS A 72 1.82 22.16 25.74
CA CYS A 72 1.38 23.54 25.93
C CYS A 72 0.92 24.18 24.61
N LYS A 73 0.13 25.27 24.71
CA LYS A 73 -0.48 25.96 23.57
C LYS A 73 0.56 26.54 22.60
N GLN A 74 1.65 27.12 23.11
CA GLN A 74 2.76 27.61 22.30
C GLN A 74 3.42 26.52 21.44
N SER A 75 3.47 25.28 21.93
CA SER A 75 4.02 24.16 21.15
C SER A 75 3.08 23.72 20.04
N LEU A 76 1.76 23.82 20.25
CA LEU A 76 0.75 23.55 19.22
C LEU A 76 0.75 24.63 18.14
N GLU A 77 0.85 25.90 18.51
CA GLU A 77 0.90 27.04 17.58
C GLU A 77 2.11 26.94 16.65
N LYS A 78 3.31 26.71 17.20
CA LYS A 78 4.53 26.44 16.41
C LYS A 78 4.37 25.24 15.48
N HIS A 79 3.73 24.17 15.94
CA HIS A 79 3.48 23.00 15.10
C HIS A 79 2.48 23.29 13.98
N SER A 80 1.42 24.05 14.26
CA SER A 80 0.41 24.44 13.28
C SER A 80 1.00 25.29 12.16
N GLU A 81 1.95 26.18 12.46
CA GLU A 81 2.69 26.96 11.45
C GLU A 81 3.46 26.05 10.47
N CYS A 82 3.97 24.90 10.95
CA CYS A 82 4.71 23.94 10.13
C CYS A 82 3.82 22.89 9.44
N CYS A 83 2.90 22.22 10.16
CA CYS A 83 2.04 21.12 9.66
C CYS A 83 0.85 21.63 8.83
N GLY A 84 0.39 22.87 9.05
CA GLY A 84 -0.84 23.38 8.42
C GLY A 84 -0.70 23.73 6.94
N ASN A 85 0.52 23.99 6.47
CA ASN A 85 0.79 24.56 5.13
C ASN A 85 1.57 23.63 4.17
N HIS A 86 1.97 22.43 4.60
CA HIS A 86 2.83 21.54 3.81
C HIS A 86 2.28 20.11 3.74
N GLU A 87 2.40 19.45 2.58
CA GLU A 87 2.31 18.00 2.47
C GLU A 87 3.65 17.34 2.92
N ALA A 88 3.52 16.25 3.68
CA ALA A 88 4.50 15.27 4.19
C ALA A 88 6.00 15.67 4.38
N VAL A 89 6.35 15.85 5.67
CA VAL A 89 7.53 15.41 6.46
C VAL A 89 8.94 15.53 5.87
N GLY A 90 9.79 16.30 6.56
CA GLY A 90 11.25 16.33 6.36
C GLY A 90 11.93 15.01 6.71
N ILE A 91 12.82 14.55 5.83
CA ILE A 91 13.58 13.30 6.01
C ILE A 91 14.73 13.56 6.99
N GLU A 92 14.55 13.15 8.25
CA GLU A 92 15.65 13.05 9.21
C GLU A 92 16.27 11.65 9.16
N MET A 93 17.56 11.59 8.85
CA MET A 93 18.30 10.33 8.87
C MET A 93 18.59 9.91 10.32
N PRO A 94 18.52 8.60 10.63
CA PRO A 94 18.83 8.12 11.97
C PRO A 94 20.28 8.47 12.37
N LYS A 95 20.44 9.12 13.53
CA LYS A 95 21.75 9.52 14.06
C LYS A 95 22.46 8.31 14.67
N ILE A 96 23.78 8.23 14.45
CA ILE A 96 24.65 7.20 15.05
C ILE A 96 24.42 7.16 16.57
N ASP A 97 24.30 5.95 17.12
CA ASP A 97 24.11 5.78 18.56
C ASP A 97 25.36 6.18 19.37
N LYS A 98 25.23 6.22 20.69
CA LYS A 98 26.34 6.61 21.59
C LYS A 98 27.54 5.65 21.50
N ASP A 99 27.33 4.45 20.98
CA ASP A 99 28.31 3.37 20.88
C ASP A 99 28.92 3.28 19.47
N GLY A 100 28.59 4.22 18.57
CA GLY A 100 29.16 4.32 17.22
C GLY A 100 28.45 3.49 16.16
N ASN A 101 27.32 2.84 16.46
CA ASN A 101 26.59 2.02 15.50
C ASN A 101 25.49 2.80 14.76
N LEU A 102 25.29 2.47 13.49
CA LEU A 102 24.16 2.97 12.72
C LEU A 102 22.84 2.48 13.33
N PRO A 103 21.78 3.29 13.40
CA PRO A 103 20.51 2.84 13.95
C PRO A 103 19.89 1.74 13.09
N HIS A 104 19.64 0.60 13.72
CA HIS A 104 19.01 -0.55 13.09
C HIS A 104 17.51 -0.53 13.39
N ILE A 105 16.68 -0.54 12.35
CA ILE A 105 15.23 -0.71 12.51
C ILE A 105 14.93 -2.21 12.56
N LYS A 106 14.21 -2.66 13.59
CA LYS A 106 13.70 -4.03 13.70
C LYS A 106 12.19 -4.02 13.92
N PHE A 107 11.48 -4.89 13.21
CA PHE A 107 10.05 -5.09 13.45
C PHE A 107 9.85 -5.88 14.75
N LYS A 108 9.19 -5.26 15.74
CA LYS A 108 8.72 -5.99 16.93
C LYS A 108 7.52 -6.85 16.52
N ASN A 109 7.55 -8.15 16.85
CA ASN A 109 6.50 -9.11 16.54
C ASN A 109 6.27 -9.39 15.04
N TYR A 110 7.32 -9.53 14.23
CA TYR A 110 7.22 -9.95 12.81
C TYR A 110 6.31 -11.18 12.60
N ASN A 111 6.30 -12.10 13.55
CA ASN A 111 5.47 -13.31 13.52
C ASN A 111 3.96 -13.03 13.61
N ARG A 112 3.53 -11.83 14.01
CA ARG A 112 2.12 -11.38 14.05
C ARG A 112 1.67 -10.71 12.76
N LYS A 113 2.34 -10.99 11.63
CA LYS A 113 1.86 -10.57 10.31
C LYS A 113 0.53 -11.25 9.98
N MET A 114 -0.39 -10.52 9.33
CA MET A 114 -1.55 -11.18 8.73
C MET A 114 -1.05 -12.16 7.68
N ARG A 115 -1.40 -13.44 7.83
CA ARG A 115 -1.20 -14.42 6.76
C ARG A 115 -2.05 -13.98 5.58
N VAL A 116 -1.40 -13.67 4.46
CA VAL A 116 -2.06 -13.37 3.20
C VAL A 116 -2.60 -14.69 2.66
N PRO A 117 -3.91 -14.80 2.40
CA PRO A 117 -4.51 -16.08 2.04
C PRO A 117 -4.06 -16.57 0.65
N PHE A 118 -3.83 -15.66 -0.29
CA PHE A 118 -3.36 -15.98 -1.63
C PHE A 118 -2.24 -15.02 -2.03
N VAL A 119 -1.23 -15.54 -2.71
CA VAL A 119 -0.18 -14.76 -3.34
C VAL A 119 -0.17 -15.11 -4.83
N VAL A 120 -0.26 -14.11 -5.69
CA VAL A 120 -0.14 -14.27 -7.14
C VAL A 120 1.24 -13.76 -7.53
N TYR A 121 2.08 -14.65 -8.05
CA TYR A 121 3.32 -14.29 -8.72
C TYR A 121 3.01 -14.25 -10.21
N ALA A 122 3.37 -13.19 -10.91
CA ALA A 122 3.20 -13.08 -12.34
C ALA A 122 4.49 -12.55 -12.96
N ASP A 123 4.87 -13.16 -14.07
CA ASP A 123 5.97 -12.75 -14.91
C ASP A 123 5.43 -12.44 -16.31
N PHE A 124 5.93 -11.36 -16.92
CA PHE A 124 5.43 -10.85 -18.19
C PHE A 124 6.60 -10.60 -19.12
N GLU A 125 6.55 -11.25 -20.29
CA GLU A 125 7.55 -11.11 -21.33
C GLU A 125 7.05 -10.14 -22.40
N SER A 126 7.95 -9.26 -22.86
CA SER A 126 7.65 -8.31 -23.92
C SER A 126 8.81 -8.12 -24.87
N PHE A 127 8.51 -8.03 -26.16
CA PHE A 127 9.46 -7.55 -27.15
C PHE A 127 9.56 -6.03 -27.06
N THR A 128 10.79 -5.52 -27.02
CA THR A 128 11.07 -4.09 -27.07
C THR A 128 11.30 -3.67 -28.52
N GLU A 129 10.26 -3.15 -29.16
CA GLU A 129 10.35 -2.61 -30.50
C GLU A 129 10.79 -1.15 -30.42
N ASN A 130 11.84 -0.77 -31.15
CA ASN A 130 12.26 0.63 -31.20
C ASN A 130 11.18 1.48 -31.86
N ILE A 131 10.94 2.66 -31.31
CA ILE A 131 10.05 3.67 -31.89
C ILE A 131 10.92 4.62 -32.70
N ASP A 132 10.69 4.67 -34.02
CA ASP A 132 11.31 5.68 -34.86
C ASP A 132 10.82 7.07 -34.44
N THR A 133 11.75 7.92 -33.99
CA THR A 133 11.43 9.30 -33.60
C THR A 133 12.25 10.29 -34.42
N CYS A 134 11.60 11.35 -34.89
CA CYS A 134 12.26 12.49 -35.50
C CYS A 134 13.03 13.29 -34.43
N SER A 135 13.98 14.14 -34.84
CA SER A 135 14.71 15.04 -33.95
C SER A 135 13.77 15.84 -33.03
N PRO A 136 14.10 16.04 -31.74
CA PRO A 136 13.22 16.74 -30.81
C PRO A 136 13.01 18.19 -31.27
N ASP A 137 11.77 18.65 -31.20
CA ASP A 137 11.40 20.05 -31.41
C ASP A 137 11.79 20.86 -30.17
N GLY A 138 12.58 21.93 -30.34
CA GLY A 138 13.06 22.78 -29.26
C GLY A 138 11.97 23.56 -28.51
N SER A 139 10.74 23.58 -29.04
CA SER A 139 9.58 24.19 -28.39
C SER A 139 8.80 23.25 -27.46
N LYS A 140 9.15 21.96 -27.42
CA LYS A 140 8.44 20.93 -26.64
C LYS A 140 9.36 20.26 -25.63
N SER A 141 8.76 19.47 -24.72
CA SER A 141 9.51 18.68 -23.75
C SER A 141 10.44 17.68 -24.45
N PHE A 142 11.65 17.51 -23.94
CA PHE A 142 12.65 16.57 -24.47
C PHE A 142 12.38 15.10 -24.12
N THR A 143 11.30 14.79 -23.39
CA THR A 143 10.92 13.42 -23.07
C THR A 143 10.43 12.70 -24.33
N LYS A 144 11.20 11.71 -24.78
CA LYS A 144 10.88 10.87 -25.94
C LYS A 144 10.60 9.43 -25.52
N GLN A 145 9.48 8.89 -25.99
CA GLN A 145 9.26 7.44 -25.98
C GLN A 145 10.16 6.81 -27.04
N TYR A 146 11.04 5.90 -26.64
CA TYR A 146 12.05 5.30 -27.52
C TYR A 146 11.78 3.82 -27.79
N GLN A 147 11.01 3.15 -26.93
CA GLN A 147 10.67 1.74 -27.05
C GLN A 147 9.18 1.52 -26.79
N LYS A 148 8.60 0.65 -27.62
CA LYS A 148 7.25 0.12 -27.47
C LYS A 148 7.37 -1.32 -26.98
N HIS A 149 6.82 -1.58 -25.81
CA HIS A 149 6.74 -2.93 -25.25
C HIS A 149 5.54 -3.65 -25.86
N LYS A 150 5.81 -4.64 -26.70
CA LYS A 150 4.79 -5.53 -27.27
C LYS A 150 4.76 -6.83 -26.47
N PRO A 151 3.62 -7.22 -25.88
CA PRO A 151 3.55 -8.43 -25.07
C PRO A 151 3.88 -9.66 -25.92
N SER A 152 4.70 -10.57 -25.40
CA SER A 152 5.07 -11.83 -26.05
C SER A 152 4.60 -13.06 -25.29
N GLY A 153 4.55 -12.99 -23.96
CA GLY A 153 4.15 -14.09 -23.11
C GLY A 153 3.89 -13.62 -21.68
N PHE A 154 3.25 -14.49 -20.91
CA PHE A 154 3.08 -14.30 -19.48
C PHE A 154 3.06 -15.65 -18.80
N CYS A 155 3.40 -15.67 -17.51
CA CYS A 155 3.33 -16.84 -16.66
C CYS A 155 2.83 -16.39 -15.29
N TYR A 156 1.91 -17.13 -14.68
CA TYR A 156 1.52 -16.82 -13.30
C TYR A 156 1.40 -18.06 -12.41
N LEU A 157 1.64 -17.85 -11.13
CA LEU A 157 1.59 -18.84 -10.06
C LEU A 157 0.71 -18.31 -8.94
N ILE A 158 -0.39 -19.00 -8.69
CA ILE A 158 -1.25 -18.73 -7.54
C ILE A 158 -0.85 -19.67 -6.40
N LYS A 159 -0.36 -19.09 -5.30
CA LYS A 159 0.01 -19.82 -4.09
C LYS A 159 -0.97 -19.52 -2.96
N CYS A 160 -1.73 -20.53 -2.55
CA CYS A 160 -2.50 -20.49 -1.31
C CYS A 160 -1.60 -20.72 -0.10
N PHE A 161 -1.93 -20.13 1.05
CA PHE A 161 -1.25 -20.46 2.31
C PHE A 161 -1.51 -21.91 2.76
N ASP A 162 -2.60 -22.49 2.26
CA ASP A 162 -3.08 -23.83 2.56
C ASP A 162 -2.95 -24.69 1.29
N GLY A 163 -1.90 -25.52 1.25
CA GLY A 163 -1.53 -26.31 0.07
C GLY A 163 -2.51 -27.44 -0.25
N ASP A 164 -3.37 -27.79 0.70
CA ASP A 164 -4.36 -28.87 0.55
C ASP A 164 -5.66 -28.39 -0.14
N ILE A 165 -5.93 -27.08 -0.14
CA ILE A 165 -7.17 -26.49 -0.70
C ILE A 165 -7.03 -26.24 -2.21
N SER A 166 -5.85 -25.85 -2.66
CA SER A 166 -5.54 -25.66 -4.08
C SER A 166 -4.04 -25.84 -4.31
N PRO A 167 -3.60 -26.91 -5.00
CA PRO A 167 -2.20 -27.05 -5.37
C PRO A 167 -1.78 -25.88 -6.27
N PRO A 168 -0.52 -25.41 -6.18
CA PRO A 168 -0.02 -24.38 -7.06
C PRO A 168 -0.14 -24.81 -8.52
N GLU A 169 -0.93 -24.07 -9.29
CA GLU A 169 -1.09 -24.27 -10.73
C GLU A 169 -0.28 -23.22 -11.48
N LEU A 170 0.49 -23.69 -12.45
CA LEU A 170 1.35 -22.90 -13.33
C LEU A 170 0.61 -22.76 -14.66
N VAL A 171 0.28 -21.52 -15.02
CA VAL A 171 -0.44 -21.19 -16.26
C VAL A 171 0.42 -20.28 -17.12
#